data_AF-A0A5B7C2N9-F1
#
_entry.id   AF-A0A5B7C2N9-F1
#
_cell.length_a   1.000
_cell.length_b   1.000
_cell.length_c   1.000
_cell.angle_alpha   90.00
_cell.angle_beta   90.00
_cell.angle_gamma   90.00
#
_symmetry.space_group_name_H-M   'P 1'
#
loop_
_entity.id
_entity.type
_entity.pdbx_description
1 polymer ?
#
loop_
_entity_poly.entity_id
_entity_poly.type
_entity_poly.pdbx_seq_one_letter_code
_entity_poly.pdbx_strand_id
1 'polypeptide(L)'
;INMAPANLIPGNLTFLMPNDRTLSRIMMPGNAAVVDFLFRHSIPSPLLFDYLEHLPTGSIIPTSKPEFMLKISNNGRRSFYLNNVRITSPNICTAGSSIRCHGIDGVVVQPTKTPQHNTTLPLPPCQNS
;
A
#
# COMPACT_ATOMS: atom_id res chain seq x y z
N ILE A 1 -7.14 -12.20 22.65
CA ILE A 1 -6.18 -11.73 21.62
C ILE A 1 -6.92 -11.75 20.29
N ASN A 2 -6.94 -10.65 19.54
CA ASN A 2 -7.56 -10.58 18.22
C ASN A 2 -6.56 -11.10 17.18
N MET A 3 -6.82 -12.28 16.60
CA MET A 3 -5.92 -12.94 15.64
C MET A 3 -6.67 -13.30 14.37
N ALA A 4 -5.97 -13.30 13.24
CA ALA A 4 -6.47 -13.89 12.01
C ALA A 4 -6.39 -15.43 12.09
N PRO A 5 -7.35 -16.17 11.51
CA PRO A 5 -7.27 -17.63 11.37
C PRO A 5 -6.02 -18.07 10.58
N ALA A 6 -5.39 -19.18 10.97
CA ALA A 6 -4.13 -19.65 10.40
C ALA A 6 -4.20 -20.04 8.92
N ASN A 7 -5.37 -20.42 8.43
CA ASN A 7 -5.63 -20.84 7.04
C ASN A 7 -6.13 -19.71 6.13
N LEU A 8 -6.21 -18.49 6.66
CA LEU A 8 -6.82 -17.37 5.94
C LEU A 8 -5.90 -16.78 4.88
N ILE A 9 -4.59 -16.74 5.16
CA ILE A 9 -3.61 -16.09 4.31
C ILE A 9 -2.93 -17.17 3.45
N PRO A 10 -3.12 -17.16 2.12
CA PRO A 10 -2.48 -18.13 1.24
C PRO A 10 -0.95 -17.94 1.25
N GLY A 11 -0.20 -18.96 0.86
CA GLY A 11 1.22 -18.78 0.54
C GLY A 11 1.41 -17.88 -0.69
N ASN A 12 2.65 -17.42 -0.92
CA ASN A 12 3.08 -16.64 -2.09
C ASN A 12 2.59 -15.19 -2.08
N LEU A 13 3.10 -14.42 -1.13
CA LEU A 13 2.71 -13.03 -0.91
C LEU A 13 3.88 -12.15 -0.49
N THR A 14 3.65 -10.85 -0.56
CA THR A 14 4.51 -9.82 0.02
C THR A 14 3.77 -9.06 1.08
N PHE A 15 4.25 -9.05 2.32
CA PHE A 15 3.72 -8.18 3.37
C PHE A 15 4.35 -6.79 3.33
N LEU A 16 3.50 -5.78 3.52
CA LEU A 16 3.88 -4.39 3.76
C LEU A 16 3.72 -4.13 5.25
N MET A 17 4.80 -4.17 6.00
CA MET A 17 4.77 -4.20 7.47
C MET A 17 4.97 -2.80 8.04
N PRO A 18 3.94 -2.14 8.61
CA PRO A 18 4.17 -0.90 9.35
C PRO A 18 5.04 -1.18 10.58
N ASN A 19 5.90 -0.23 10.92
CA ASN A 19 6.69 -0.32 12.14
C ASN A 19 5.81 -0.25 13.41
N ASP A 20 6.38 -0.67 14.54
CA ASP A 20 5.67 -0.75 15.82
C ASP A 20 5.04 0.58 16.25
N ARG A 21 5.71 1.71 16.01
CA ARG A 21 5.20 3.05 16.32
C ARG A 21 3.96 3.38 15.50
N THR A 22 3.90 2.97 14.24
CA THR A 22 2.73 3.14 13.38
C THR A 22 1.62 2.19 13.82
N LEU A 23 1.93 0.91 14.06
CA LEU A 23 0.96 -0.10 14.51
C LEU A 23 0.30 0.26 15.84
N SER A 24 1.04 0.82 16.80
CA SER A 24 0.52 1.15 18.14
C SER A 24 -0.56 2.23 18.12
N ARG A 25 -0.73 2.95 17.00
CA ARG A 25 -1.72 4.02 16.83
C ARG A 25 -2.98 3.56 16.11
N ILE A 26 -3.02 2.31 15.65
CA ILE A 26 -4.14 1.77 14.87
C ILE A 26 -5.16 1.16 15.83
N MET A 27 -6.42 1.56 15.68
CA MET A 27 -7.53 0.93 16.39
C MET A 27 -8.07 -0.24 15.56
N MET A 28 -8.04 -1.45 16.13
CA MET A 28 -8.41 -2.70 15.45
C MET A 28 -9.58 -3.40 16.17
N PRO A 29 -10.84 -2.99 15.90
CA PRO A 29 -12.00 -3.58 16.55
C PRO A 29 -12.31 -4.97 15.98
N GLY A 30 -11.93 -6.02 16.74
CA GLY A 30 -12.27 -7.41 16.45
C GLY A 30 -11.45 -8.06 15.33
N ASN A 31 -11.72 -9.36 15.09
CA ASN A 31 -10.91 -10.17 14.16
C ASN A 31 -11.11 -9.77 12.69
N ALA A 32 -12.33 -9.40 12.29
CA ALA A 32 -12.60 -8.98 10.90
C ALA A 32 -11.74 -7.77 10.49
N ALA A 33 -11.51 -6.84 11.41
CA ALA A 33 -10.62 -5.70 11.18
C ALA A 33 -9.17 -6.16 10.94
N VAL A 34 -8.67 -7.12 11.74
CA VAL A 34 -7.31 -7.66 11.59
C VAL A 34 -7.12 -8.31 10.23
N VAL A 35 -8.08 -9.12 9.80
CA VAL A 35 -8.07 -9.76 8.46
C VAL A 35 -8.04 -8.73 7.35
N ASP A 36 -8.93 -7.73 7.41
CA ASP A 36 -8.99 -6.64 6.44
C ASP A 36 -7.66 -5.87 6.36
N PHE A 37 -7.05 -5.61 7.51
CA PHE A 37 -5.76 -4.95 7.60
C PHE A 37 -4.65 -5.78 6.94
N LEU A 38 -4.60 -7.09 7.21
CA LEU A 38 -3.61 -7.98 6.60
C LEU A 38 -3.76 -8.00 5.08
N PHE A 39 -4.99 -8.10 4.56
CA PHE A 39 -5.23 -8.10 3.12
C PHE A 39 -4.89 -6.77 2.43
N ARG A 40 -5.11 -5.62 3.09
CA ARG A 40 -4.66 -4.31 2.58
C ARG A 40 -3.14 -4.15 2.57
N HIS A 41 -2.45 -4.91 3.42
CA HIS A 41 -1.01 -4.86 3.59
C HIS A 41 -0.32 -6.09 3.01
N SER A 42 -0.95 -6.77 2.05
CA SER A 42 -0.32 -7.87 1.31
C SER A 42 -0.50 -7.70 -0.19
N ILE A 43 0.52 -8.04 -0.96
CA ILE A 43 0.48 -8.17 -2.42
C ILE A 43 0.42 -9.67 -2.72
N PRO A 44 -0.49 -10.15 -3.60
CA PRO A 44 -0.66 -11.58 -3.90
C PRO A 44 0.43 -12.11 -4.85
N SER A 45 1.68 -11.77 -4.55
CA SER A 45 2.88 -12.25 -5.24
C SER A 45 4.10 -12.04 -4.33
N PRO A 46 5.09 -12.95 -4.29
CA PRO A 46 6.31 -12.80 -3.50
C PRO A 46 7.34 -11.94 -4.25
N LEU A 47 7.27 -10.62 -4.06
CA LEU A 47 8.09 -9.62 -4.73
C LEU A 47 9.29 -9.25 -3.84
N LEU A 48 10.51 -9.39 -4.37
CA LEU A 48 11.68 -8.72 -3.81
C LEU A 48 11.67 -7.24 -4.22
N PHE A 49 12.43 -6.43 -3.49
CA PHE A 49 12.47 -4.99 -3.73
C PHE A 49 13.00 -4.66 -5.13
N ASP A 50 13.99 -5.39 -5.63
CA ASP A 50 14.53 -5.19 -6.97
C ASP A 50 13.42 -5.31 -8.03
N TYR A 51 12.48 -6.25 -7.91
CA TYR A 51 11.33 -6.32 -8.83
C TYR A 51 10.44 -5.08 -8.74
N LEU A 52 10.20 -4.58 -7.53
CA LEU A 52 9.39 -3.36 -7.32
C LEU A 52 10.07 -2.14 -7.94
N GLU A 53 11.39 -2.01 -7.86
CA GLU A 53 12.14 -0.87 -8.41
C GLU A 53 12.08 -0.80 -9.94
N HIS A 54 11.93 -1.93 -10.62
CA HIS A 54 11.77 -1.98 -12.08
C HIS A 54 10.36 -1.61 -12.55
N LEU A 55 9.38 -1.51 -11.64
CA LEU A 55 8.04 -1.07 -11.99
C LEU A 55 8.04 0.44 -12.27
N PRO A 56 7.49 0.90 -13.41
CA PRO A 56 7.39 2.32 -13.71
C PRO A 56 6.65 3.12 -12.63
N THR A 57 7.11 4.34 -12.36
CA THR A 57 6.34 5.28 -11.54
C THR A 57 4.96 5.51 -12.16
N GLY A 58 3.92 5.45 -11.34
CA GLY A 58 2.52 5.52 -11.76
C GLY A 58 1.88 4.15 -12.01
N SER A 59 2.65 3.05 -12.03
CA SER A 59 2.09 1.70 -12.07
C SER A 59 1.14 1.43 -10.92
N ILE A 60 0.13 0.62 -11.19
CA ILE A 60 -0.89 0.22 -10.23
C ILE A 60 -0.79 -1.30 -10.03
N ILE A 61 -0.63 -1.75 -8.79
CA ILE A 61 -0.57 -3.17 -8.45
C ILE A 61 -1.66 -3.53 -7.42
N PRO A 62 -2.21 -4.76 -7.47
CA PRO A 62 -3.25 -5.17 -6.53
C PRO A 62 -2.67 -5.49 -5.15
N THR A 63 -3.50 -5.32 -4.14
CA THR A 63 -3.31 -5.99 -2.84
C THR A 63 -4.14 -7.28 -2.80
N SER A 64 -4.00 -8.07 -1.73
CA SER A 64 -4.86 -9.23 -1.50
C SER A 64 -6.28 -8.84 -1.10
N LYS A 65 -6.53 -7.57 -0.74
CA LYS A 65 -7.88 -7.04 -0.58
C LYS A 65 -8.46 -6.72 -1.96
N PRO A 66 -9.60 -7.31 -2.35
CA PRO A 66 -10.26 -6.99 -3.60
C PRO A 66 -10.47 -5.49 -3.78
N GLU A 67 -10.27 -5.02 -5.01
CA GLU A 67 -10.43 -3.61 -5.43
C GLU A 67 -9.49 -2.60 -4.74
N PHE A 68 -8.63 -3.05 -3.83
CA PHE A 68 -7.65 -2.19 -3.18
C PHE A 68 -6.32 -2.25 -3.93
N MET A 69 -5.96 -1.12 -4.51
CA MET A 69 -4.82 -0.98 -5.42
C MET A 69 -3.75 -0.06 -4.82
N LEU A 70 -2.48 -0.36 -5.14
CA LEU A 70 -1.32 0.42 -4.77
C LEU A 70 -0.78 1.15 -6.00
N LYS A 71 -0.70 2.47 -5.93
CA LYS A 71 0.01 3.29 -6.89
C LYS A 71 1.48 3.39 -6.48
N ILE A 72 2.36 3.02 -7.40
CA ILE A 72 3.81 3.10 -7.23
C ILE A 72 4.29 4.51 -7.53
N SER A 73 5.18 5.02 -6.67
CA SER A 73 5.97 6.20 -6.96
C SER A 73 7.43 5.92 -6.62
N ASN A 74 8.30 5.92 -7.62
CA ASN A 74 9.73 5.77 -7.48
C ASN A 74 10.42 7.09 -7.85
N ASN A 75 11.01 7.76 -6.87
CA ASN A 75 11.76 9.01 -7.07
C ASN A 75 13.29 8.77 -7.02
N GLY A 76 13.75 7.53 -7.22
CA GLY A 76 15.16 7.16 -7.15
C GLY A 76 15.63 6.87 -5.72
N ARG A 77 16.86 7.29 -5.38
CA ARG A 77 17.65 6.94 -4.17
C ARG A 77 16.79 6.62 -2.92
N ARG A 78 16.40 5.35 -2.75
CA ARG A 78 15.64 4.83 -1.59
C ARG A 78 14.34 5.59 -1.30
N SER A 79 13.74 6.13 -2.35
CA SER A 79 12.54 6.95 -2.32
C SER A 79 11.43 6.26 -3.11
N PHE A 80 10.98 5.13 -2.58
CA PHE A 80 9.94 4.29 -3.17
C PHE A 80 8.69 4.29 -2.29
N TYR A 81 7.53 4.53 -2.90
CA TYR A 81 6.26 4.67 -2.21
C TYR A 81 5.15 3.82 -2.83
N LEU A 82 4.25 3.37 -1.97
CA LEU A 82 3.00 2.67 -2.29
C LEU A 82 1.84 3.46 -1.68
N ASN A 83 0.98 4.07 -2.51
CA ASN A 83 -0.06 5.01 -2.06
C ASN A 83 0.48 6.06 -1.06
N ASN A 84 1.60 6.71 -1.42
CA ASN A 84 2.27 7.74 -0.61
C ASN A 84 2.88 7.23 0.71
N VAL A 85 2.84 5.94 0.99
CA VAL A 85 3.54 5.32 2.13
C VAL A 85 4.90 4.80 1.68
N ARG A 86 5.97 5.14 2.41
CA ARG A 86 7.34 4.83 1.98
C ARG A 86 7.74 3.42 2.39
N ILE A 87 8.43 2.72 1.49
CA ILE A 87 9.22 1.54 1.87
C ILE A 87 10.50 2.02 2.56
N THR A 88 10.65 1.68 3.84
CA THR A 88 11.81 2.08 4.66
C THR A 88 12.82 0.96 4.83
N SER A 89 12.38 -0.29 4.81
CA SER A 89 13.22 -1.47 5.01
C SER A 89 12.88 -2.53 3.97
N PRO A 90 13.58 -2.58 2.83
CA PRO A 90 13.34 -3.59 1.81
C PRO A 90 13.84 -4.98 2.26
N ASN A 91 13.21 -6.04 1.75
CA ASN A 91 13.71 -7.42 1.86
C ASN A 91 13.95 -7.89 3.30
N ILE A 92 13.02 -7.63 4.23
CA ILE A 92 13.11 -8.11 5.62
C ILE A 92 12.97 -9.64 5.67
N CYS A 93 11.98 -10.18 4.95
CA CYS A 93 11.72 -11.61 4.87
C CYS A 93 12.26 -12.13 3.54
N THR A 94 13.45 -12.75 3.55
CA THR A 94 14.07 -13.34 2.35
C THR A 94 14.27 -14.84 2.46
N ALA A 95 14.17 -15.41 3.66
CA ALA A 95 14.22 -16.85 3.86
C ALA A 95 13.05 -17.56 3.13
N GLY A 96 13.36 -18.60 2.37
CA GLY A 96 12.37 -19.33 1.55
C GLY A 96 11.91 -18.56 0.31
N SER A 97 10.83 -19.02 -0.33
CA SER A 97 10.29 -18.45 -1.58
C SER A 97 8.86 -17.90 -1.48
N SER A 98 8.12 -18.27 -0.43
CA SER A 98 6.67 -18.04 -0.37
C SER A 98 6.28 -16.70 0.27
N ILE A 99 7.10 -16.15 1.18
CA ILE A 99 6.79 -14.89 1.87
C ILE A 99 7.92 -13.91 1.62
N ARG A 100 7.55 -12.72 1.16
CA ARG A 100 8.38 -11.53 1.16
C ARG A 100 7.79 -10.51 2.11
N CYS A 101 8.62 -9.64 2.64
CA CYS A 101 8.11 -8.54 3.43
C CYS A 101 9.02 -7.31 3.36
N HIS A 102 8.40 -6.14 3.36
CA HIS A 102 9.04 -4.83 3.36
C HIS A 102 8.48 -4.00 4.51
N GLY A 103 9.36 -3.34 5.26
CA GLY A 103 8.97 -2.38 6.28
C GLY A 103 8.51 -1.07 5.66
N ILE A 104 7.40 -0.53 6.16
CA ILE A 104 6.82 0.75 5.73
C ILE A 104 6.62 1.71 6.90
N ASP A 105 6.60 3.02 6.63
CA ASP A 105 6.46 4.07 7.66
C ASP A 105 5.03 4.60 7.88
N GLY A 106 4.04 3.95 7.26
CA GLY A 106 2.64 4.34 7.35
C GLY A 106 1.68 3.17 7.21
N VAL A 107 0.40 3.47 7.24
CA VAL A 107 -0.67 2.50 6.95
C VAL A 107 -1.16 2.78 5.55
N VAL A 108 -1.20 1.75 4.71
CA VAL A 108 -1.69 1.93 3.35
C VAL A 108 -3.21 2.16 3.41
N VAL A 109 -3.63 3.30 2.87
CA VAL A 109 -5.02 3.68 2.69
C VAL A 109 -5.33 3.75 1.20
N GLN A 110 -6.57 3.42 0.83
CA GLN A 110 -7.01 3.63 -0.53
C GLN A 110 -7.17 5.14 -0.72
N PRO A 111 -6.64 5.73 -1.80
CA PRO A 111 -7.00 7.10 -2.13
C PRO A 111 -8.53 7.12 -2.27
N THR A 112 -9.21 7.91 -1.44
CA THR A 112 -10.64 8.16 -1.65
C THR A 112 -10.78 8.68 -3.06
N LYS A 113 -11.61 8.04 -3.90
CA LYS A 113 -12.10 8.68 -5.12
C LYS A 113 -12.82 9.94 -4.63
N THR A 114 -12.14 11.09 -4.60
CA THR A 114 -12.82 12.36 -4.45
C THR A 114 -13.88 12.38 -5.55
N PRO A 115 -15.16 12.63 -5.23
CA PRO A 115 -16.13 12.93 -6.28
C PRO A 115 -15.50 14.04 -7.12
N GLN A 116 -15.31 13.80 -8.41
CA GLN A 116 -15.09 14.89 -9.35
C GLN A 116 -16.39 15.70 -9.34
N HIS A 117 -16.53 16.63 -8.40
CA HIS A 117 -17.45 17.72 -8.57
C HIS A 117 -16.84 18.53 -9.71
N ASN A 118 -17.39 18.36 -10.92
CA ASN A 118 -17.11 19.19 -12.09
C ASN A 118 -17.48 20.63 -11.75
N THR A 119 -16.60 21.31 -11.02
CA THR A 119 -16.71 22.75 -10.80
C THR A 119 -15.91 23.39 -11.92
N THR A 120 -16.53 23.42 -13.11
CA THR A 120 -16.12 24.36 -14.15
C THR A 120 -16.40 25.74 -13.59
N LEU A 121 -15.41 26.34 -12.93
CA LEU A 121 -15.42 27.78 -12.66
C LEU A 121 -15.28 28.47 -14.03
N PRO A 122 -16.24 29.32 -14.46
CA PRO A 122 -16.08 30.08 -15.68
C PRO A 122 -14.88 31.03 -15.53
N LEU A 123 -13.95 30.95 -16.48
CA LEU A 123 -12.84 31.89 -16.61
C LEU A 123 -13.40 33.32 -16.73
N PRO A 124 -12.81 34.32 -16.05
CA PRO A 124 -13.23 35.71 -16.20
C PRO A 124 -12.94 36.19 -17.64
N PRO A 125 -13.84 36.98 -18.26
CA PRO A 125 -13.59 37.54 -19.57
C PRO A 125 -12.44 38.55 -19.48
N CYS A 126 -11.45 38.37 -20.35
CA CYS A 126 -10.38 39.34 -20.55
C CYS A 126 -11.00 40.68 -20.96
N GLN A 127 -10.81 41.72 -20.14
CA GLN A 127 -11.08 43.10 -20.53
C GLN A 127 -9.88 43.62 -21.32
N ASN A 128 -10.05 43.82 -22.63
CA ASN A 128 -9.09 44.61 -23.41
C ASN A 128 -9.42 46.09 -23.23
N SER A 129 -8.39 46.87 -22.89
CA SER A 129 -8.36 48.33 -23.07
C SER A 129 -8.05 48.70 -24.51
#